data_AF-Q4ST00-F1
#
_entry.id   AF-Q4ST00-F1
#
_cell.length_a   1.000
_cell.length_b   1.000
_cell.length_c   1.000
_cell.angle_alpha   90.00
_cell.angle_beta   90.00
_cell.angle_gamma   90.00
#
_symmetry.space_group_name_H-M   'P 1'
#
loop_
_entity.id
_entity.type
_entity.pdbx_description
1 polymer ?
#
loop_
_entity_poly.entity_id
_entity_poly.type
_entity_poly.pdbx_seq_one_letter_code
_entity_poly.pdbx_strand_id
1 'polypeptide(L)'
;CKVSKVCMEYFVACNYFWLLVEAVFLHMLLFTAVLTKRRLLKGYMLLGWGTPVLFVTTWTVVQILHENTGCWLIVNNWFWWIIRGPITLSFLVIFCIFIKILMLLLSKLKADQLKFTDYRYSLVRATLVLIPLLGIHEVVFMVLADECMEGRSRYVRHFVNLTLSSFQGFLVAVLYCFANGEVC
;
A
#
# COMPACT_ATOMS: atom_id res chain seq x y z
N CYS A 1 3.12 -9.22 -25.67
CA CYS A 1 4.12 -8.65 -24.74
C CYS A 1 3.71 -7.27 -24.22
N LYS A 2 3.57 -6.24 -25.07
CA LYS A 2 3.18 -4.85 -24.66
C LYS A 2 1.91 -4.77 -23.80
N VAL A 3 0.80 -5.34 -24.28
CA VAL A 3 -0.49 -5.35 -23.54
C VAL A 3 -0.37 -6.03 -22.18
N SER A 4 0.31 -7.18 -22.10
CA SER A 4 0.51 -7.90 -20.84
C SER A 4 1.32 -7.07 -19.83
N LYS A 5 2.34 -6.33 -20.29
CA LYS A 5 3.12 -5.43 -19.42
C LYS A 5 2.27 -4.28 -18.89
N VAL A 6 1.46 -3.65 -19.75
CA VAL A 6 0.53 -2.58 -19.34
C VAL A 6 -0.49 -3.08 -18.34
N CYS A 7 -1.10 -4.25 -18.58
CA CYS A 7 -2.03 -4.87 -17.64
C CYS A 7 -1.37 -5.15 -16.30
N MET A 8 -0.14 -5.69 -16.29
CA MET A 8 0.58 -5.97 -15.05
C MET A 8 0.83 -4.68 -14.24
N GLU A 9 1.34 -3.62 -14.87
CA GLU A 9 1.56 -2.33 -14.18
C GLU A 9 0.24 -1.72 -13.69
N TYR A 10 -0.85 -1.89 -14.44
CA TYR A 10 -2.18 -1.45 -14.02
C TYR A 10 -2.68 -2.18 -12.77
N PHE A 11 -2.61 -3.51 -12.74
CA PHE A 11 -3.06 -4.27 -11.58
C PHE A 11 -2.21 -3.99 -10.34
N VAL A 12 -0.90 -3.81 -10.52
CA VAL A 12 0.01 -3.42 -9.44
C VAL A 12 -0.34 -2.03 -8.90
N ALA A 13 -0.52 -1.04 -9.78
CA ALA A 13 -0.94 0.30 -9.37
C ALA A 13 -2.31 0.29 -8.67
N CYS A 14 -3.29 -0.45 -9.21
CA CYS A 14 -4.60 -0.63 -8.58
C CYS A 14 -4.49 -1.18 -7.17
N ASN A 15 -3.64 -2.19 -6.95
CA ASN A 15 -3.43 -2.77 -5.63
C ASN A 15 -2.95 -1.70 -4.63
N TYR A 16 -1.95 -0.88 -5.01
CA TYR A 16 -1.44 0.18 -4.14
C TYR A 16 -2.45 1.31 -3.89
N PHE A 17 -3.20 1.74 -4.91
CA PHE A 17 -4.24 2.77 -4.72
C PHE A 17 -5.40 2.25 -3.88
N TRP A 18 -5.75 0.97 -3.99
CA TRP A 18 -6.74 0.34 -3.10
C TRP A 18 -6.26 0.27 -1.65
N LEU A 19 -4.99 -0.06 -1.43
CA LEU A 19 -4.37 0.00 -0.09
C LEU A 19 -4.44 1.41 0.52
N LEU A 20 -4.20 2.44 -0.29
CA LEU A 20 -4.36 3.84 0.13
C LEU A 20 -5.81 4.16 0.51
N VAL A 21 -6.77 3.73 -0.32
CA VAL A 21 -8.20 3.93 -0.06
C VAL A 21 -8.62 3.24 1.24
N GLU A 22 -8.16 2.02 1.50
CA GLU A 22 -8.42 1.30 2.75
C GLU A 22 -7.83 2.04 3.97
N ALA A 23 -6.60 2.54 3.86
CA ALA A 23 -5.95 3.31 4.92
C ALA A 23 -6.73 4.60 5.25
N VAL A 24 -7.12 5.36 4.22
CA VAL A 24 -7.93 6.59 4.38
C VAL A 24 -9.32 6.27 4.93
N PHE A 25 -9.94 5.19 4.47
CA PHE A 25 -11.24 4.74 4.97
C PHE A 25 -11.17 4.41 6.48
N LEU A 26 -10.15 3.67 6.90
CA LEU A 26 -9.95 3.31 8.31
C LEU A 26 -9.65 4.54 9.18
N HIS A 27 -8.85 5.48 8.67
CA HIS A 27 -8.60 6.76 9.34
C HIS A 27 -9.89 7.56 9.56
N MET A 28 -10.71 7.70 8.52
CA MET A 28 -11.99 8.42 8.59
C MET A 28 -13.00 7.76 9.52
N LEU A 29 -13.03 6.42 9.56
CA LEU A 29 -13.87 5.65 10.46
C LEU A 29 -13.52 5.93 11.93
N LEU A 30 -12.23 5.96 12.26
CA LEU A 30 -11.74 6.16 13.63
C LEU A 30 -11.86 7.60 14.13
N PHE A 31 -11.56 8.60 13.28
CA PHE A 31 -11.48 9.99 13.71
C PHE A 31 -12.75 10.80 13.50
N THR A 32 -13.45 10.59 12.38
CA THR A 32 -14.54 11.48 11.98
C THR A 32 -15.91 10.86 12.28
N ALA A 33 -16.00 9.54 12.53
CA ALA A 33 -17.24 8.81 12.82
C ALA A 33 -18.39 9.08 11.80
N VAL A 34 -18.07 9.56 10.60
CA VAL A 34 -19.08 9.98 9.61
C VAL A 34 -19.65 8.77 8.90
N LEU A 35 -20.85 8.37 9.32
CA LEU A 35 -21.61 7.24 8.79
C LEU A 35 -22.30 7.54 7.43
N THR A 36 -21.74 8.40 6.57
CA THR A 36 -22.35 8.67 5.24
C THR A 36 -21.89 7.61 4.24
N LYS A 37 -22.30 6.37 4.47
CA LYS A 37 -21.74 5.14 3.86
C LYS A 37 -21.81 5.08 2.32
N ARG A 38 -22.83 5.65 1.67
CA ARG A 38 -23.11 5.33 0.24
C ARG A 38 -22.46 6.24 -0.79
N ARG A 39 -22.37 7.56 -0.53
CA ARG A 39 -21.82 8.54 -1.47
C ARG A 39 -20.29 8.58 -1.41
N LEU A 40 -19.73 8.43 -0.20
CA LEU A 40 -18.29 8.32 0.03
C LEU A 40 -17.72 7.05 -0.60
N LEU A 41 -18.39 5.90 -0.46
CA LEU A 41 -17.93 4.64 -1.06
C LEU A 41 -17.81 4.74 -2.59
N LYS A 42 -18.76 5.41 -3.25
CA LYS A 42 -18.69 5.64 -4.70
C LYS A 42 -17.48 6.50 -5.09
N GLY A 43 -17.18 7.55 -4.32
CA GLY A 43 -15.99 8.38 -4.52
C GLY A 43 -14.69 7.60 -4.32
N TYR A 44 -14.62 6.77 -3.27
CA TYR A 44 -13.47 5.90 -3.00
C TYR A 44 -13.26 4.83 -4.07
N MET A 45 -14.34 4.22 -4.58
CA MET A 45 -14.26 3.31 -5.74
C MET A 45 -13.73 4.01 -6.99
N LEU A 46 -14.17 5.24 -7.25
CA LEU A 46 -13.68 6.03 -8.38
C LEU A 46 -12.20 6.39 -8.21
N LEU A 47 -11.76 6.71 -6.99
CA LEU A 47 -10.36 6.98 -6.67
C LEU A 47 -9.47 5.74 -6.82
N GLY A 48 -9.92 4.60 -6.30
CA GLY A 48 -9.15 3.34 -6.32
C GLY A 48 -8.95 2.79 -7.73
N TRP A 49 -9.95 2.90 -8.60
CA TRP A 49 -9.86 2.40 -9.98
C TRP A 49 -9.47 3.47 -11.00
N GLY A 50 -10.01 4.68 -10.89
CA GLY A 50 -9.79 5.75 -11.88
C GLY A 50 -8.40 6.34 -11.85
N THR A 51 -7.83 6.54 -10.65
CA THR A 51 -6.48 7.11 -10.50
C THR A 51 -5.39 6.25 -11.15
N PRO A 52 -5.33 4.91 -10.93
CA PRO A 52 -4.40 4.05 -11.66
C PRO A 52 -4.57 4.11 -13.18
N VAL A 53 -5.81 4.18 -13.70
CA VAL A 53 -6.05 4.30 -15.15
C VAL A 53 -5.38 5.56 -15.68
N LEU A 54 -5.54 6.71 -15.02
CA LEU A 54 -4.96 7.97 -15.47
C LEU A 54 -3.43 7.93 -15.54
N PHE A 55 -2.76 7.39 -14.52
CA PHE A 55 -1.30 7.31 -14.49
C PHE A 55 -0.73 6.26 -15.45
N VAL A 56 -1.40 5.12 -15.61
CA VAL A 56 -0.94 4.07 -16.53
C VAL A 56 -1.19 4.45 -17.98
N THR A 57 -2.30 5.11 -18.30
CA THR A 57 -2.59 5.59 -19.66
C THR A 57 -1.60 6.67 -20.09
N THR A 58 -1.30 7.64 -19.22
CA THR A 58 -0.30 8.67 -19.52
C THR A 58 1.09 8.06 -19.76
N TRP A 59 1.52 7.11 -18.93
CA TRP A 59 2.78 6.38 -19.17
C TRP A 59 2.77 5.57 -20.47
N THR A 60 1.66 4.90 -20.77
CA THR A 60 1.48 4.12 -22.00
C THR A 60 1.59 5.00 -23.24
N VAL A 61 0.97 6.20 -23.22
CA VAL A 61 1.06 7.16 -24.34
C VAL A 61 2.50 7.63 -24.53
N VAL A 62 3.21 7.98 -23.45
CA VAL A 62 4.62 8.40 -23.51
C VAL A 62 5.50 7.28 -24.09
N GLN A 63 5.25 6.03 -23.71
CA GLN A 63 5.97 4.86 -24.23
C GLN A 63 5.71 4.60 -25.72
N ILE A 64 4.46 4.78 -26.19
CA ILE A 64 4.12 4.64 -27.61
C ILE A 64 4.86 5.70 -28.45
N LEU A 65 4.95 6.94 -27.93
CA LEU A 65 5.53 8.07 -28.66
C LEU A 65 7.06 8.04 -28.73
N HIS A 66 7.74 7.57 -27.67
CA HIS A 66 9.20 7.63 -27.57
C HIS A 66 9.92 6.30 -27.83
N GLU A 67 9.33 5.14 -27.48
CA GLU A 67 10.00 3.83 -27.56
C GLU A 67 9.05 2.75 -28.12
N ASN A 68 8.74 2.82 -29.42
CA ASN A 68 7.84 1.84 -30.05
C ASN A 68 8.52 0.52 -30.49
N THR A 69 9.83 0.39 -30.28
CA THR A 69 10.63 -0.78 -30.68
C THR A 69 10.61 -1.90 -29.64
N GLY A 70 10.25 -3.12 -30.05
CA GLY A 70 10.30 -4.31 -29.20
C GLY A 70 9.22 -4.39 -28.11
N CYS A 71 9.52 -5.04 -26.99
CA CYS A 71 8.66 -5.04 -25.81
C CYS A 71 9.15 -3.97 -24.84
N TRP A 72 8.24 -3.14 -24.32
CA TRP A 72 8.57 -2.01 -23.45
C TRP A 72 9.33 -2.48 -22.21
N LEU A 73 10.65 -2.31 -22.29
CA LEU A 73 11.57 -2.47 -21.17
C LEU A 73 11.79 -1.09 -20.57
N ILE A 74 12.14 -1.06 -19.30
CA ILE A 74 12.46 0.19 -18.60
C ILE A 74 13.85 0.61 -19.07
N VAL A 75 13.94 1.34 -20.18
CA VAL A 75 15.21 1.82 -20.73
C VAL A 75 15.59 3.15 -20.09
N ASN A 76 14.61 4.02 -19.81
CA ASN A 76 14.86 5.36 -19.27
C ASN A 76 14.26 5.57 -17.86
N ASN A 77 15.11 5.99 -16.92
CA ASN A 77 14.77 6.11 -15.49
C ASN A 77 13.72 7.22 -15.23
N TRP A 78 13.68 8.25 -16.08
CA TRP A 78 12.72 9.37 -15.99
C TRP A 78 11.29 8.96 -16.32
N PHE A 79 11.06 8.20 -17.39
CA PHE A 79 9.71 7.74 -17.76
C PHE A 79 9.14 6.76 -16.74
N TRP A 80 10.01 5.99 -16.09
CA TRP A 80 9.60 5.07 -15.04
C TRP A 80 9.09 5.78 -13.78
N TRP A 81 9.64 6.96 -13.47
CA TRP A 81 9.20 7.78 -12.35
C TRP A 81 7.76 8.31 -12.50
N ILE A 82 7.23 8.37 -13.72
CA ILE A 82 5.84 8.79 -13.99
C ILE A 82 4.84 7.84 -13.31
N ILE A 83 5.11 6.53 -13.33
CA ILE A 83 4.28 5.53 -12.62
C ILE A 83 4.73 5.41 -11.15
N ARG A 84 6.05 5.41 -10.91
CA ARG A 84 6.61 5.15 -9.57
C ARG A 84 6.31 6.28 -8.58
N GLY A 85 6.28 7.54 -9.03
CA GLY A 85 6.08 8.71 -8.18
C GLY A 85 4.74 8.69 -7.43
N PRO A 86 3.59 8.55 -8.13
CA PRO A 86 2.27 8.45 -7.49
C PRO A 86 2.17 7.30 -6.48
N ILE A 87 2.80 6.16 -6.78
CA ILE A 87 2.86 5.00 -5.88
C ILE A 87 3.67 5.35 -4.62
N THR A 88 4.84 5.99 -4.78
CA THR A 88 5.70 6.42 -3.67
C THR A 88 4.98 7.43 -2.76
N LEU A 89 4.30 8.40 -3.35
CA LEU A 89 3.53 9.39 -2.59
C LEU A 89 2.40 8.73 -1.80
N SER A 90 1.70 7.76 -2.41
CA SER A 90 0.65 6.99 -1.74
C SER A 90 1.19 6.27 -0.50
N PHE A 91 2.37 5.66 -0.61
CA PHE A 91 3.05 5.01 0.52
C PHE A 91 3.38 5.96 1.68
N LEU A 92 3.87 7.16 1.38
CA LEU A 92 4.13 8.18 2.40
C LEU A 92 2.85 8.56 3.16
N VAL A 93 1.74 8.74 2.43
CA VAL A 93 0.43 9.06 3.05
C VAL A 93 -0.06 7.90 3.92
N ILE A 94 0.04 6.65 3.45
CA ILE A 94 -0.32 5.45 4.22
C ILE A 94 0.49 5.38 5.52
N PHE A 95 1.80 5.63 5.45
CA PHE A 95 2.68 5.63 6.61
C PHE A 95 2.30 6.71 7.64
N CYS A 96 2.02 7.93 7.18
CA CYS A 96 1.54 9.01 8.05
C CYS A 96 0.23 8.63 8.77
N ILE A 97 -0.72 8.03 8.03
CA ILE A 97 -2.00 7.55 8.59
C ILE A 97 -1.77 6.45 9.63
N PHE A 98 -0.88 5.51 9.35
CA PHE A 98 -0.52 4.44 10.30
C PHE A 98 -0.02 5.00 11.62
N ILE A 99 0.95 5.93 11.60
CA ILE A 99 1.48 6.53 12.82
C ILE A 99 0.37 7.23 13.62
N LYS A 100 -0.57 7.91 12.95
CA LYS A 100 -1.72 8.54 13.61
C LYS A 100 -2.64 7.52 14.29
N ILE A 101 -2.94 6.41 13.63
CA ILE A 101 -3.77 5.33 14.18
C ILE A 101 -3.05 4.67 15.36
N LEU A 102 -1.75 4.38 15.23
CA LEU A 102 -0.94 3.79 16.29
C LEU A 102 -0.92 4.68 17.54
N MET A 103 -0.73 5.99 17.37
CA MET A 103 -0.77 6.97 18.48
C MET A 103 -2.14 7.04 19.14
N LEU A 104 -3.23 6.95 18.36
CA LEU A 104 -4.60 6.91 18.89
C LEU A 104 -4.82 5.62 19.71
N LEU A 105 -4.44 4.47 19.17
CA LEU A 105 -4.56 3.17 19.83
C LEU A 105 -3.75 3.14 21.13
N LEU A 106 -2.51 3.63 21.09
CA LEU A 106 -1.63 3.81 22.26
C LEU A 106 -2.30 4.66 23.34
N SER A 107 -2.92 5.77 22.94
CA SER A 107 -3.62 6.67 23.86
C SER A 107 -4.83 6.01 24.52
N LYS A 108 -5.60 5.22 23.75
CA LYS A 108 -6.74 4.44 24.26
C LYS A 108 -6.31 3.32 25.20
N LEU A 109 -5.26 2.58 24.85
CA LEU A 109 -4.67 1.52 25.68
C LEU A 109 -4.12 2.06 27.01
N LYS A 110 -3.53 3.27 26.99
CA LYS A 110 -3.03 3.95 28.20
C LYS A 110 -4.17 4.40 29.12
N ALA A 111 -5.31 4.80 28.56
CA ALA A 111 -6.48 5.19 29.33
C ALA A 111 -7.13 4.00 30.06
N ASP A 112 -7.08 2.81 29.47
CA ASP A 112 -7.71 1.58 29.98
C ASP A 112 -6.95 0.86 31.14
N GLN A 113 -5.89 1.47 31.68
CA GLN A 113 -5.15 0.96 32.87
C GLN A 113 -4.75 -0.53 32.80
N LEU A 114 -4.35 -1.03 31.62
CA LEU A 114 -3.84 -2.41 31.49
C LEU A 114 -2.49 -2.58 32.18
N LYS A 115 -2.27 -3.75 32.82
CA LYS A 115 -0.97 -4.14 33.39
C LYS A 115 0.12 -4.06 32.32
N PHE A 116 1.32 -3.65 32.72
CA PHE A 116 2.45 -3.36 31.82
C PHE A 116 2.79 -4.51 30.85
N THR A 117 2.62 -5.76 31.28
CA THR A 117 2.83 -6.96 30.45
C THR A 117 1.74 -7.11 29.38
N ASP A 118 0.46 -7.01 29.76
CA ASP A 118 -0.68 -7.15 28.84
C ASP A 118 -0.75 -6.02 27.82
N TYR A 119 -0.33 -4.81 28.21
CA TYR A 119 -0.17 -3.66 27.31
C TYR A 119 0.81 -3.95 26.16
N ARG A 120 1.99 -4.54 26.45
CA ARG A 120 2.99 -4.85 25.41
C ARG A 120 2.49 -5.93 24.45
N TYR A 121 1.82 -6.98 24.96
CA TYR A 121 1.28 -8.04 24.12
C TYR A 121 0.13 -7.54 23.22
N SER A 122 -0.80 -6.75 23.76
CA SER A 122 -1.90 -6.17 22.98
C SER A 122 -1.39 -5.24 21.88
N LEU A 123 -0.37 -4.42 22.20
CA LEU A 123 0.27 -3.54 21.22
C LEU A 123 0.98 -4.31 20.11
N VAL A 124 1.77 -5.33 20.48
CA VAL A 124 2.47 -6.17 19.51
C VAL A 124 1.47 -6.88 18.61
N ARG A 125 0.38 -7.42 19.15
CA ARG A 125 -0.67 -8.06 18.35
C ARG A 125 -1.33 -7.07 17.39
N ALA A 126 -1.73 -5.88 17.85
CA ALA A 126 -2.33 -4.87 16.99
C ALA A 126 -1.37 -4.38 15.90
N THR A 127 -0.10 -4.16 16.25
CA THR A 127 0.94 -3.72 15.32
C THR A 127 1.28 -4.80 14.30
N LEU A 128 1.35 -6.06 14.73
CA LEU A 128 1.66 -7.22 13.87
C LEU A 128 0.54 -7.51 12.87
N VAL A 129 -0.72 -7.16 13.19
CA VAL A 129 -1.84 -7.22 12.23
C VAL A 129 -1.83 -6.02 11.29
N LEU A 130 -1.53 -4.83 11.81
CA LEU A 130 -1.64 -3.57 11.06
C LEU A 130 -0.48 -3.34 10.07
N ILE A 131 0.72 -3.88 10.37
CA ILE A 131 1.91 -3.83 9.48
C ILE A 131 1.70 -4.53 8.13
N PRO A 132 1.29 -5.82 8.07
CA PRO A 132 1.00 -6.47 6.80
C PRO A 132 -0.25 -5.89 6.15
N LEU A 133 -1.24 -5.45 6.92
CA LEU A 133 -2.46 -4.84 6.37
C LEU A 133 -2.18 -3.56 5.58
N LEU A 134 -1.30 -2.69 6.09
CA LEU A 134 -1.00 -1.39 5.45
C LEU A 134 0.24 -1.42 4.56
N GLY A 135 0.87 -2.57 4.35
CA GLY A 135 2.03 -2.71 3.46
C GLY A 135 3.27 -1.91 3.91
N ILE A 136 3.43 -1.64 5.21
CA ILE A 136 4.48 -0.74 5.73
C ILE A 136 5.89 -1.27 5.46
N HIS A 137 6.04 -2.60 5.39
CA HIS A 137 7.30 -3.24 5.02
C HIS A 137 7.83 -2.74 3.67
N GLU A 138 6.94 -2.43 2.71
CA GLU A 138 7.32 -1.85 1.42
C GLU A 138 7.85 -0.42 1.55
N VAL A 139 7.26 0.40 2.44
CA VAL A 139 7.73 1.78 2.68
C VAL A 139 9.12 1.78 3.29
N VAL A 140 9.34 0.92 4.29
CA VAL A 140 10.64 0.76 4.95
C VAL A 140 11.68 0.31 3.93
N PHE A 141 11.37 -0.70 3.12
CA PHE A 141 12.28 -1.20 2.09
C PHE A 141 12.52 -0.18 0.97
N MET A 142 11.54 0.69 0.67
CA MET A 142 11.68 1.73 -0.34
C MET A 142 12.58 2.87 0.14
N VAL A 143 12.36 3.37 1.35
CA VAL A 143 13.12 4.50 1.94
C VAL A 143 14.53 4.06 2.34
N LEU A 144 14.70 2.91 3.01
CA LEU A 144 16.04 2.42 3.38
C LEU A 144 16.86 1.96 2.17
N ALA A 145 16.25 1.46 1.10
CA ALA A 145 17.01 1.03 -0.07
C ALA A 145 17.46 2.19 -0.97
N ASP A 146 16.81 3.36 -0.90
CA ASP A 146 17.18 4.54 -1.69
C ASP A 146 18.49 5.17 -1.18
N GLU A 147 18.70 5.16 0.14
CA GLU A 147 19.87 5.78 0.79
C GLU A 147 21.14 4.92 0.72
N CYS A 148 21.04 3.61 0.41
CA CYS A 148 22.12 2.69 0.79
C CYS A 148 22.90 2.03 -0.36
N MET A 149 22.34 1.71 -1.55
CA MET A 149 23.06 0.74 -2.42
C MET A 149 22.93 0.98 -3.94
N GLU A 150 24.03 1.39 -4.58
CA GLU A 150 24.24 1.29 -6.03
C GLU A 150 24.46 -0.19 -6.48
N GLY A 151 23.80 -0.61 -7.55
CA GLY A 151 24.05 -1.90 -8.22
C GLY A 151 23.07 -3.06 -7.93
N ARG A 152 23.54 -4.31 -8.13
CA ARG A 152 22.86 -5.65 -8.24
C ARG A 152 21.65 -5.95 -7.32
N SER A 153 21.38 -5.10 -6.35
CA SER A 153 20.27 -5.11 -5.38
C SER A 153 18.87 -4.81 -5.96
N ARG A 154 18.76 -4.19 -7.15
CA ARG A 154 17.43 -3.89 -7.76
C ARG A 154 16.59 -5.15 -8.02
N TYR A 155 17.20 -6.27 -8.39
CA TYR A 155 16.52 -7.55 -8.60
C TYR A 155 16.07 -8.20 -7.28
N VAL A 156 16.93 -8.17 -6.26
CA VAL A 156 16.60 -8.67 -4.91
C VAL A 156 15.45 -7.87 -4.32
N ARG A 157 15.46 -6.54 -4.47
CA ARG A 157 14.34 -5.67 -4.06
C ARG A 157 13.05 -6.05 -4.76
N HIS A 158 13.09 -6.29 -6.08
CA HIS A 158 11.88 -6.65 -6.82
C HIS A 158 11.37 -8.03 -6.41
N PHE A 159 12.27 -9.00 -6.21
CA PHE A 159 11.94 -10.35 -5.75
C PHE A 159 11.34 -10.38 -4.34
N VAL A 160 11.97 -9.65 -3.40
CA VAL A 160 11.48 -9.53 -2.01
C VAL A 160 10.13 -8.83 -1.97
N ASN A 161 9.97 -7.72 -2.70
CA ASN A 161 8.69 -7.00 -2.79
C ASN A 161 7.58 -7.89 -3.41
N LEU A 162 7.87 -8.58 -4.51
CA LEU A 162 6.93 -9.52 -5.14
C LEU A 162 6.52 -10.64 -4.18
N THR A 163 7.48 -11.16 -3.42
CA THR A 163 7.26 -12.24 -2.46
C THR A 163 6.43 -11.75 -1.28
N LEU A 164 6.80 -10.63 -0.67
CA LEU A 164 6.08 -10.04 0.46
C LEU A 164 4.67 -9.59 0.06
N SER A 165 4.50 -8.98 -1.11
CA SER A 165 3.19 -8.60 -1.66
C SER A 165 2.31 -9.83 -1.94
N SER A 166 2.88 -10.94 -2.41
CA SER A 166 2.15 -12.21 -2.60
C SER A 166 1.69 -12.80 -1.28
N PHE A 167 2.52 -12.76 -0.24
CA PHE A 167 2.15 -13.22 1.09
C PHE A 167 1.24 -12.23 1.83
N GLN A 168 1.25 -10.95 1.48
CA GLN A 168 0.43 -9.93 2.09
C GLN A 168 -1.06 -10.26 1.92
N GLY A 169 -1.50 -10.62 0.71
CA GLY A 169 -2.88 -11.02 0.46
C GLY A 169 -3.31 -12.25 1.27
N PHE A 170 -2.42 -13.23 1.39
CA PHE A 170 -2.66 -14.43 2.21
C PHE A 170 -2.75 -14.09 3.71
N LEU A 171 -1.82 -13.28 4.23
CA LEU A 171 -1.81 -12.87 5.64
C LEU A 171 -3.04 -12.04 6.01
N VAL A 172 -3.46 -11.13 5.13
CA VAL A 172 -4.69 -10.33 5.34
C VAL A 172 -5.92 -11.25 5.41
N ALA A 173 -6.04 -12.22 4.49
CA ALA A 173 -7.15 -13.17 4.51
C ALA A 173 -7.15 -14.04 5.79
N VAL A 174 -5.99 -14.55 6.21
CA VAL A 174 -5.87 -15.35 7.44
C VAL A 174 -6.22 -14.52 8.67
N LEU A 175 -5.74 -13.28 8.76
CA LEU A 175 -5.99 -12.41 9.91
C LEU A 175 -7.45 -11.95 10.01
N TYR A 176 -8.06 -11.55 8.88
CA TYR A 176 -9.45 -11.08 8.89
C TYR A 176 -10.50 -12.19 8.96
N CYS A 177 -10.28 -13.34 8.30
CA CYS A 177 -11.26 -14.43 8.28
C CYS A 177 -11.07 -15.46 9.39
N PHE A 178 -9.84 -15.79 9.79
CA PHE A 178 -9.58 -16.90 10.73
C PHE A 178 -9.15 -16.44 12.13
N ALA A 179 -8.51 -15.27 12.25
CA ALA A 179 -8.00 -14.78 13.54
C ALA A 179 -8.92 -13.73 14.22
N ASN A 180 -10.00 -13.30 13.56
CA ASN A 180 -11.04 -12.48 14.19
C ASN A 180 -11.96 -13.35 15.03
N GLY A 181 -11.88 -13.22 16.35
CA GLY A 181 -12.76 -13.91 17.29
C GLY A 181 -14.22 -13.41 17.31
N GLU A 182 -14.60 -12.50 16.40
CA GLU A 182 -16.01 -12.19 16.13
C GLU A 182 -16.64 -13.15 15.10
N VAL A 183 -15.81 -13.91 14.37
CA VAL A 183 -16.24 -14.82 13.29
C VAL A 183 -16.15 -16.31 13.69
N CYS A 184 -15.46 -16.60 14.80
CA CYS A 184 -15.37 -17.92 15.43
C CYS A 184 -16.19 -17.93 16.73
#